data_AF-X0U759-F1
#
_entry.id   AF-X0U759-F1
#
_cell.length_a   1.000
_cell.length_b   1.000
_cell.length_c   1.000
_cell.angle_alpha   90.00
_cell.angle_beta   90.00
_cell.angle_gamma   90.00
#
_symmetry.space_group_name_H-M   'P 1'
#
loop_
_entity.id
_entity.type
_entity.pdbx_description
1 polymer ?
#
loop_
_entity_poly.entity_id
_entity_poly.type
_entity_poly.pdbx_seq_one_letter_code
_entity_poly.pdbx_strand_id
1 'polypeptide(L)'
;YWANKMGEESTGNARRSMRQGLVELATTNMVVEPGTRDIQDIISEVDHGYLVRNVQGAHSSNPESGDFSVVGNPAVRVEDGEMVGAVHGLMVSGNVFELLNQVTEIAKTPLVLQGLIGPEIVFGDVNVIARG
;
A
#
# COMPACT_ATOMS: atom_id res chain seq x y z
N TYR A 1 13.63 -5.76 25.00
CA TYR A 1 12.64 -5.40 26.04
C TYR A 1 11.31 -6.12 25.81
N TRP A 2 10.57 -5.83 24.73
CA TRP A 2 9.27 -6.47 24.47
C TRP A 2 9.34 -7.99 24.28
N ALA A 3 10.29 -8.50 23.49
CA ALA A 3 10.52 -9.96 23.36
C ALA A 3 10.72 -10.62 24.73
N ASN A 4 11.62 -10.10 25.56
CA ASN A 4 11.83 -10.57 26.94
C ASN A 4 10.55 -10.52 27.80
N LYS A 5 9.73 -9.47 27.67
CA LYS A 5 8.44 -9.39 28.38
C LYS A 5 7.43 -10.44 27.92
N MET A 6 7.50 -10.86 26.66
CA MET A 6 6.65 -11.90 26.08
C MET A 6 7.23 -13.32 26.28
N GLY A 7 8.43 -13.46 26.86
CA GLY A 7 9.11 -14.75 26.94
C GLY A 7 9.70 -15.23 25.61
N GLU A 8 9.87 -14.32 24.65
CA GLU A 8 10.30 -14.59 23.28
C GLU A 8 11.74 -14.09 23.02
N GLU A 9 12.34 -14.58 21.94
CA GLU A 9 13.62 -14.08 21.43
C GLU A 9 13.45 -12.79 20.62
N SER A 10 14.49 -11.95 20.64
CA SER A 10 14.49 -10.70 19.87
C SER A 10 14.59 -10.99 18.37
N THR A 11 13.66 -10.45 17.59
CA THR A 11 13.67 -10.56 16.13
C THR A 11 14.60 -9.56 15.43
N GLY A 12 15.33 -8.73 16.19
CA GLY A 12 16.21 -7.68 15.63
C GLY A 12 15.50 -6.43 15.11
N ASN A 13 14.20 -6.27 15.37
CA ASN A 13 13.36 -5.16 14.87
C ASN A 13 13.32 -3.94 15.83
N ALA A 14 14.38 -3.72 16.60
CA ALA A 14 14.49 -2.57 17.49
C ALA A 14 15.14 -1.40 16.75
N ARG A 15 14.45 -0.26 16.68
CA ARG A 15 14.95 0.96 16.03
C ARG A 15 15.04 2.10 17.04
N ARG A 16 16.11 2.88 16.98
CA ARG A 16 16.22 4.12 17.77
C ARG A 16 15.52 5.25 17.01
N SER A 17 14.48 5.82 17.61
CA SER A 17 13.83 7.03 17.11
C SER A 17 14.80 8.21 17.22
N MET A 18 15.19 8.77 16.07
CA MET A 18 16.09 9.93 16.03
C MET A 18 15.44 11.20 16.59
N ARG A 19 14.10 11.25 16.66
CA ARG A 19 13.36 12.41 17.17
C ARG A 19 13.25 12.39 18.69
N GLN A 20 12.98 11.21 19.26
CA GLN A 20 12.66 11.06 20.68
C GLN A 20 13.81 10.43 21.50
N GLY A 21 14.84 9.88 20.84
CA GLY A 21 15.94 9.15 21.46
C GLY A 21 15.57 7.76 22.00
N LEU A 22 14.28 7.42 21.99
CA LEU A 22 13.71 6.16 22.49
C LEU A 22 13.93 5.00 21.51
N VAL A 23 13.95 3.78 22.04
CA VAL A 23 13.96 2.55 21.24
C VAL A 23 12.52 2.08 21.05
N GLU A 24 12.11 1.90 19.80
CA GLU A 24 10.79 1.46 19.38
C GLU A 24 10.88 0.19 18.51
N LEU A 25 9.75 -0.50 18.35
CA LEU A 25 9.64 -1.60 17.38
C LEU A 25 9.39 -1.01 16.00
N ALA A 26 10.13 -1.44 14.99
CA ALA A 26 9.94 -1.03 13.61
C ALA A 26 10.45 -2.10 12.64
N THR A 27 9.91 -2.10 11.43
CA THR A 27 10.46 -2.86 10.32
C THR A 27 11.80 -2.27 9.86
N THR A 28 12.68 -3.11 9.32
CA THR A 28 13.90 -2.66 8.62
C THR A 28 13.59 -2.41 7.15
N ASN A 29 13.15 -3.47 6.46
CA ASN A 29 12.55 -3.41 5.12
C ASN A 29 11.41 -4.43 5.09
N MET A 30 10.20 -3.97 4.77
CA MET A 30 9.10 -4.86 4.43
C MET A 30 9.29 -5.30 2.98
N VAL A 31 9.17 -6.60 2.70
CA VAL A 31 9.35 -7.14 1.36
C VAL A 31 8.06 -7.84 0.94
N VAL A 32 7.54 -7.49 -0.23
CA VAL A 32 6.42 -8.18 -0.87
C VAL A 32 7.00 -9.05 -1.98
N GLU A 33 6.68 -10.33 -1.96
CA GLU A 33 7.12 -11.27 -2.98
C GLU A 33 6.51 -10.89 -4.35
N PRO A 34 7.31 -10.85 -5.43
CA PRO A 34 6.81 -10.50 -6.74
C PRO A 34 5.92 -11.61 -7.33
N GLY A 35 4.93 -11.20 -8.12
CA GLY A 35 4.21 -12.12 -8.99
C GLY A 35 4.98 -12.40 -10.28
N THR A 36 4.27 -12.83 -11.32
CA THR A 36 4.89 -13.32 -12.57
C THR A 36 4.62 -12.45 -13.79
N ARG A 37 3.62 -11.56 -13.74
CA ARG A 37 3.16 -10.76 -14.88
C ARG A 37 3.67 -9.33 -14.80
N ASP A 38 3.95 -8.73 -15.96
CA ASP A 38 4.35 -7.34 -16.03
C ASP A 38 3.13 -6.42 -15.81
N ILE A 39 3.34 -5.28 -15.14
CA ILE A 39 2.24 -4.38 -14.77
C ILE A 39 1.46 -3.86 -15.97
N GLN A 40 2.09 -3.74 -17.14
CA GLN A 40 1.40 -3.30 -18.37
C GLN A 40 0.42 -4.37 -18.88
N ASP A 41 0.78 -5.66 -18.77
CA ASP A 41 -0.12 -6.76 -19.16
C ASP A 41 -1.33 -6.80 -18.23
N ILE A 42 -1.10 -6.61 -16.93
CA ILE A 42 -2.17 -6.53 -15.93
C ILE A 42 -3.09 -5.33 -16.23
N ILE A 43 -2.53 -4.14 -16.47
CA ILE A 43 -3.31 -2.93 -16.79
C ILE A 43 -4.15 -3.16 -18.05
N SER A 44 -3.65 -3.85 -19.07
CA SER A 44 -4.37 -4.10 -20.32
C SER A 44 -5.66 -4.91 -20.17
N GLU A 45 -5.84 -5.59 -19.03
CA GLU A 45 -7.03 -6.38 -18.70
C GLU A 45 -7.99 -5.66 -17.73
N VAL A 46 -7.70 -4.41 -17.38
CA VAL A 46 -8.54 -3.60 -16.48
C VAL A 46 -9.54 -2.79 -17.30
N ASP A 47 -10.82 -3.18 -17.22
CA ASP A 47 -11.92 -2.45 -17.88
C ASP A 47 -12.11 -1.04 -17.30
N HIS A 48 -12.10 -0.90 -15.98
CA HIS A 48 -12.19 0.40 -15.30
C HIS A 48 -11.48 0.36 -13.95
N GLY A 49 -10.55 1.29 -13.72
CA GLY A 49 -9.81 1.35 -12.47
C GLY A 49 -8.93 2.57 -12.33
N TYR A 50 -8.07 2.56 -11.31
CA TYR A 50 -7.14 3.64 -11.02
C TYR A 50 -5.77 3.09 -10.64
N LEU A 51 -4.72 3.58 -11.31
CA LEU A 51 -3.34 3.37 -10.90
C LEU A 51 -2.95 4.46 -9.90
N VAL A 52 -2.88 4.09 -8.62
CA VAL A 52 -2.50 4.99 -7.52
C VAL A 52 -1.01 4.87 -7.24
N ARG A 53 -0.26 5.96 -7.44
CA ARG A 53 1.21 5.96 -7.25
C ARG A 53 1.62 6.37 -5.84
N ASN A 54 0.80 7.17 -5.16
CA ASN A 54 1.04 7.59 -3.78
C ASN A 54 -0.28 8.02 -3.12
N VAL A 55 -0.27 8.15 -1.80
CA VAL A 55 -1.43 8.55 -1.00
C VAL A 55 -1.10 9.71 -0.07
N GLN A 56 -2.09 10.56 0.19
CA GLN A 56 -2.02 11.66 1.15
C GLN A 56 -3.04 11.43 2.27
N GLY A 57 -2.68 11.82 3.50
CA GLY A 57 -3.55 11.67 4.67
C GLY A 57 -3.43 10.33 5.41
N ALA A 58 -2.51 9.44 5.00
CA ALA A 58 -2.30 8.14 5.64
C ALA A 58 -1.95 8.21 7.14
N HIS A 59 -1.47 9.36 7.63
CA HIS A 59 -1.19 9.57 9.05
C HIS A 59 -2.46 9.69 9.92
N SER A 60 -3.62 9.87 9.31
CA SER A 60 -4.92 9.97 9.99
C SER A 60 -5.67 8.64 10.05
N SER A 61 -5.06 7.54 9.58
CA SER A 61 -5.65 6.20 9.68
C SER A 61 -5.65 5.70 11.13
N ASN A 62 -6.54 4.76 11.42
CA ASN A 62 -6.61 4.08 12.71
C ASN A 62 -5.97 2.69 12.59
N PRO A 63 -4.74 2.48 13.10
CA PRO A 63 -4.08 1.18 13.02
C PRO A 63 -4.73 0.12 13.94
N GLU A 64 -5.49 0.51 14.97
CA GLU A 64 -6.17 -0.45 15.85
C GLU A 64 -7.39 -1.08 15.19
N SER A 65 -8.21 -0.28 14.49
CA SER A 65 -9.37 -0.80 13.75
C SER A 65 -9.04 -1.22 12.32
N GLY A 66 -7.98 -0.64 11.73
CA GLY A 66 -7.62 -0.81 10.33
C GLY A 66 -8.27 0.21 9.38
N ASP A 67 -9.09 1.13 9.90
CA ASP A 67 -9.83 2.07 9.06
C ASP A 67 -8.92 3.16 8.48
N PHE A 68 -9.12 3.47 7.21
CA PHE A 68 -8.38 4.52 6.51
C PHE A 68 -9.29 5.33 5.59
N SER A 69 -8.87 6.57 5.34
CA SER A 69 -9.44 7.45 4.31
C SER A 69 -8.32 8.33 3.79
N VAL A 70 -7.90 8.10 2.55
CA VAL A 70 -6.73 8.75 1.94
C VAL A 70 -7.07 9.30 0.57
N VAL A 71 -6.26 10.26 0.12
CA VAL A 71 -6.35 10.79 -1.24
C VAL A 71 -5.26 10.14 -2.09
N GLY A 72 -5.64 9.39 -3.13
CA GLY A 72 -4.73 8.88 -4.14
C GLY A 72 -4.20 10.04 -4.98
N ASN A 73 -2.91 10.35 -4.84
CA ASN A 73 -2.26 11.44 -5.57
C ASN A 73 -0.73 11.22 -5.68
N PRO A 74 -0.17 11.06 -6.90
CA PRO A 74 -0.88 11.07 -8.17
C PRO A 74 -1.64 9.75 -8.41
N ALA A 75 -2.78 9.87 -9.09
CA ALA A 75 -3.56 8.75 -9.58
C ALA A 75 -3.86 8.93 -11.07
N VAL A 76 -3.90 7.82 -11.81
CA VAL A 76 -4.21 7.79 -13.25
C VAL A 76 -5.41 6.87 -13.45
N ARG A 77 -6.42 7.33 -14.19
CA ARG A 77 -7.58 6.51 -14.54
C ARG A 77 -7.18 5.50 -15.62
N VAL A 78 -7.66 4.27 -15.47
CA VAL A 78 -7.55 3.20 -16.46
C VAL A 78 -8.95 2.91 -16.99
N GLU A 79 -9.13 2.96 -18.30
CA GLU A 79 -10.38 2.60 -18.98
C GLU A 79 -10.02 1.72 -20.19
N ASP A 80 -10.71 0.58 -20.34
CA ASP A 80 -10.54 -0.39 -21.43
C ASP A 80 -9.07 -0.79 -21.66
N GLY A 81 -8.33 -1.02 -20.58
CA GLY A 81 -6.92 -1.39 -20.64
C GLY A 81 -5.93 -0.24 -20.88
N GLU A 82 -6.40 1.01 -20.97
CA GLU A 82 -5.58 2.17 -21.29
C GLU A 82 -5.55 3.22 -20.16
N MET A 83 -4.38 3.82 -19.95
CA MET A 83 -4.22 4.96 -19.03
C MET A 83 -4.72 6.26 -19.68
N VAL A 84 -5.96 6.63 -19.40
CA VAL A 84 -6.66 7.73 -20.12
C VAL A 84 -6.41 9.13 -19.56
N GLY A 85 -5.84 9.26 -18.36
CA GLY A 85 -5.49 10.58 -17.81
C GLY A 85 -5.33 10.63 -16.30
N ALA A 86 -4.73 11.72 -15.81
CA ALA A 86 -4.57 11.96 -14.39
C ALA A 86 -5.92 12.28 -13.71
N VAL A 87 -6.10 11.78 -12.49
CA VAL A 87 -7.27 12.04 -11.65
C VAL A 87 -6.87 12.90 -10.47
N HIS A 88 -7.61 13.98 -10.25
CA HIS A 88 -7.42 14.83 -9.09
C HIS A 88 -8.48 14.54 -8.04
N GLY A 89 -8.06 14.35 -6.79
CA GLY A 89 -8.99 14.14 -5.67
C GLY A 89 -9.66 12.77 -5.65
N LEU A 90 -8.98 11.72 -6.12
CA LEU A 90 -9.41 10.34 -5.90
C LEU A 90 -9.34 10.02 -4.41
N MET A 91 -10.48 9.84 -3.76
CA MET A 91 -10.56 9.41 -2.37
C MET A 91 -10.70 7.89 -2.33
N VAL A 92 -9.88 7.24 -1.51
CA VAL A 92 -9.92 5.80 -1.25
C VAL A 92 -10.09 5.62 0.25
N SER A 93 -11.14 4.91 0.65
CA SER A 93 -11.44 4.66 2.06
C SER A 93 -11.96 3.25 2.28
N GLY A 94 -11.78 2.75 3.50
CA GLY A 94 -12.19 1.40 3.87
C GLY A 94 -11.38 0.87 5.04
N ASN A 95 -11.32 -0.45 5.15
CA ASN A 95 -10.53 -1.14 6.16
C ASN A 95 -9.35 -1.88 5.51
N VAL A 96 -8.14 -1.69 6.04
CA VAL A 96 -6.92 -2.27 5.44
C VAL A 96 -6.90 -3.80 5.53
N PHE A 97 -7.49 -4.39 6.57
CA PHE A 97 -7.54 -5.85 6.70
C PHE A 97 -8.47 -6.46 5.65
N GLU A 98 -9.58 -5.79 5.36
CA GLU A 98 -10.48 -6.19 4.27
C GLU A 98 -9.82 -5.99 2.90
N LEU A 99 -9.17 -4.83 2.69
CA LEU A 99 -8.46 -4.52 1.45
C LEU A 99 -7.39 -5.58 1.11
N LEU A 100 -6.63 -6.04 2.10
CA LEU A 100 -5.62 -7.09 1.89
C LEU A 100 -6.23 -8.43 1.44
N ASN A 101 -7.49 -8.71 1.78
CA ASN A 101 -8.21 -9.88 1.27
C ASN A 101 -8.72 -9.70 -0.17
N GLN A 102 -8.69 -8.46 -0.70
CA GLN A 102 -9.08 -8.14 -2.07
C GLN A 102 -7.89 -8.11 -3.04
N VAL A 103 -6.70 -8.57 -2.62
CA VAL A 103 -5.56 -8.67 -3.54
C VAL A 103 -5.88 -9.70 -4.62
N THR A 104 -5.93 -9.26 -5.87
CA THR A 104 -6.22 -10.12 -7.03
C THR A 104 -4.96 -10.48 -7.80
N GLU A 105 -3.98 -9.58 -7.85
CA GLU A 105 -2.72 -9.81 -8.54
C GLU A 105 -1.58 -8.97 -7.94
N ILE A 106 -0.35 -9.44 -8.14
CA ILE A 106 0.88 -8.77 -7.73
C ILE A 106 1.80 -8.72 -8.96
N ALA A 107 2.32 -7.55 -9.30
CA ALA A 107 3.17 -7.41 -10.46
C ALA A 107 4.56 -8.05 -10.25
N LYS A 108 5.27 -8.28 -11.36
CA LYS A 108 6.56 -8.99 -11.38
C LYS A 108 7.75 -8.17 -10.91
N THR A 109 7.74 -6.85 -11.13
CA THR A 109 8.93 -6.01 -10.94
C THR A 109 8.84 -5.21 -9.63
N PRO A 110 9.68 -5.48 -8.62
CA PRO A 110 9.63 -4.74 -7.37
C PRO A 110 10.13 -3.30 -7.52
N LEU A 111 9.46 -2.38 -6.83
CA LEU A 111 9.90 -1.02 -6.60
C LEU A 111 10.62 -0.94 -5.25
N VAL A 112 11.72 -0.17 -5.20
CA VAL A 112 12.44 0.09 -3.96
C VAL A 112 11.97 1.44 -3.40
N LEU A 113 11.20 1.38 -2.33
CA LEU A 113 10.69 2.54 -1.59
C LEU A 113 11.33 2.61 -0.21
N GLN A 114 11.13 3.71 0.49
CA GLN A 114 11.68 3.88 1.84
C GLN A 114 11.05 2.88 2.82
N GLY A 115 11.78 1.82 3.16
CA GLY A 115 11.34 0.78 4.11
C GLY A 115 10.38 -0.28 3.55
N LEU A 116 10.07 -0.23 2.25
CA LEU A 116 9.25 -1.21 1.53
C LEU A 116 9.92 -1.55 0.20
N ILE A 117 10.07 -2.84 -0.09
CA ILE A 117 10.49 -3.36 -1.39
C ILE A 117 9.34 -4.21 -1.90
N GLY A 118 8.67 -3.77 -2.95
CA GLY A 118 7.49 -4.48 -3.44
C GLY A 118 7.01 -3.96 -4.79
N PRO A 119 6.40 -4.82 -5.61
CA PRO A 119 5.81 -4.42 -6.88
C PRO A 119 4.46 -3.72 -6.67
N GLU A 120 3.84 -3.26 -7.75
CA GLU A 120 2.43 -2.87 -7.72
C GLU A 120 1.53 -4.05 -7.29
N ILE A 121 0.53 -3.75 -6.46
CA ILE A 121 -0.47 -4.70 -5.95
C ILE A 121 -1.83 -4.27 -6.50
N VAL A 122 -2.55 -5.21 -7.09
CA VAL A 122 -3.90 -5.00 -7.64
C VAL A 122 -4.91 -5.41 -6.60
N PHE A 123 -5.87 -4.53 -6.34
CA PHE A 123 -6.97 -4.77 -5.44
C PHE A 123 -8.28 -4.76 -6.23
N GLY A 124 -9.09 -5.81 -6.09
CA GLY A 124 -10.46 -5.85 -6.56
C GLY A 124 -11.42 -5.13 -5.61
N ASP A 125 -12.60 -4.76 -6.11
CA ASP A 125 -13.75 -4.32 -5.29
C ASP A 125 -13.44 -3.22 -4.25
N VAL A 126 -12.61 -2.24 -4.63
CA VAL A 126 -12.23 -1.12 -3.76
C VAL A 126 -13.22 0.03 -3.86
N ASN A 127 -13.70 0.51 -2.71
CA ASN A 127 -14.53 1.71 -2.64
C ASN A 127 -13.70 2.96 -2.93
N VAL A 128 -14.03 3.65 -4.02
CA VAL A 128 -13.38 4.88 -4.45
C VAL A 128 -14.39 5.97 -4.78
N ILE A 129 -14.04 7.21 -4.48
CA ILE A 129 -14.81 8.39 -4.88
C ILE A 129 -13.89 9.26 -5.73
N ALA A 130 -14.18 9.38 -7.02
CA ALA A 130 -13.47 10.28 -7.93
C ALA A 130 -14.27 11.58 -8.11
N ARG A 131 -13.58 12.73 -8.07
CA ARG A 131 -14.14 13.99 -8.58
C ARG A 131 -13.83 14.04 -10.07
N GLY A 132 -14.86 14.19 -10.89
CA GLY A 132 -14.75 14.34 -12.35
C GLY A 132 -14.03 15.61 -12.77
#